data_AF-A0A5N5XGL1-F1
#
_entry.id   AF-A0A5N5XGL1-F1
#
_cell.length_a   1.000
_cell.length_b   1.000
_cell.length_c   1.000
_cell.angle_alpha   90.00
_cell.angle_beta   90.00
_cell.angle_gamma   90.00
#
_symmetry.space_group_name_H-M   'P 1'
#
loop_
_entity.id
_entity.type
_entity.pdbx_description
1 polymer ?
#
loop_
_entity_poly.entity_id
_entity_poly.type
_entity_poly.pdbx_seq_one_letter_code
_entity_poly.pdbx_strand_id
1 'polypeptide(L)'
;MANNTSRGTRWSCPRSAANVTRGVAAEVLRHIDSTHKIQQYLHQFSATHEHQLAVVAIGANALSFKSADARKRFDSLAESLTFLKRVGLLPVVVHGDLDLEPEGVDSNPDDQSNILRRIRTLNYRFSAALDRNDVDARPITCGVFAATPEEGHPQRPYHGVVSAITPDAVESAIRAGSVPVVAALGMSSPCRSHALDVNHAAMHLARVLQPLRSVFLLPEERLSEVEEKNAADLSAIRALSNDLDDGASVLIGSATSLSHAIFPDSEPWRVMRKSRVIRVVTAVDQFPDGPALRAALQRHFQGEMNIDVDAFIAQLEQRDFVAYVDVTNDTIENLAIVFPGASFPWSAHGTSDIVTPPWRVNISELAVFAIDQTGWMNGVAEQFWERIRADHATVWGWLGDSDRRLPWWLARSGGSLRRVQEGRIYLWYGVVA
;
A
#
# COMPACT_ATOMS: atom_id res chain seq x y z
N MET A 1 49.31 23.03 46.98
CA MET A 1 47.89 23.29 47.32
C MET A 1 47.43 24.45 46.44
N ALA A 2 46.43 24.39 45.56
CA ALA A 2 45.45 23.37 45.19
C ALA A 2 45.15 23.53 43.69
N ASN A 3 44.86 22.40 43.03
CA ASN A 3 44.60 22.27 41.60
C ASN A 3 43.26 22.90 41.17
N ASN A 4 43.28 23.60 40.04
CA ASN A 4 42.12 24.04 39.30
C ASN A 4 41.73 22.95 38.27
N THR A 5 40.64 22.23 38.50
CA THR A 5 40.10 21.22 37.57
C THR A 5 38.88 21.77 36.84
N SER A 6 39.11 22.16 35.59
CA SER A 6 38.06 22.45 34.60
C SER A 6 37.27 21.17 34.28
N ARG A 7 36.00 21.11 34.67
CA ARG A 7 35.06 20.08 34.20
C ARG A 7 34.63 20.41 32.78
N GLY A 8 35.28 19.79 31.80
CA GLY A 8 34.77 19.73 30.43
C GLY A 8 33.58 18.79 30.37
N THR A 9 32.40 19.33 30.09
CA THR A 9 31.20 18.57 29.75
C THR A 9 31.45 17.85 28.42
N ARG A 10 31.62 16.53 28.51
CA ARG A 10 31.85 15.64 27.37
C ARG A 10 30.52 15.47 26.64
N TRP A 11 30.35 16.15 25.51
CA TRP A 11 29.25 15.87 24.58
C TRP A 11 29.38 14.42 24.13
N SER A 12 28.43 13.57 24.54
CA SER A 12 28.34 12.19 24.08
C SER A 12 28.03 12.21 22.59
N CYS A 13 28.94 11.67 21.78
CA CYS A 13 28.74 11.49 20.35
C CYS A 13 27.46 10.69 20.06
N PRO A 14 26.79 10.93 18.92
CA PRO A 14 25.68 10.10 18.49
C PRO A 14 26.13 8.64 18.39
N ARG A 15 25.27 7.71 18.82
CA ARG A 15 25.48 6.27 18.64
C ARG A 15 25.84 6.01 17.17
N SER A 16 26.90 5.25 16.93
CA SER A 16 27.43 5.06 15.58
C SER A 16 26.33 4.62 14.61
N ALA A 17 26.32 5.21 13.40
CA ALA A 17 25.36 4.89 12.34
C ALA A 17 25.22 3.37 12.11
N ALA A 18 26.30 2.60 12.30
CA ALA A 18 26.32 1.14 12.21
C ALA A 18 25.37 0.41 13.19
N ASN A 19 25.14 0.96 14.39
CA ASN A 19 24.19 0.41 15.35
C ASN A 19 22.74 0.74 14.98
N VAL A 20 22.50 1.90 14.35
CA VAL A 20 21.19 2.26 13.80
C VAL A 20 20.87 1.35 12.61
N THR A 21 21.82 1.13 11.70
CA THR A 21 21.62 0.23 10.55
C THR A 21 21.37 -1.22 10.97
N ARG A 22 22.09 -1.74 11.99
CA ARG A 22 21.84 -3.10 12.51
C ARG A 22 20.49 -3.23 13.22
N GLY A 23 20.10 -2.23 14.01
CA GLY A 23 18.81 -2.23 14.71
C GLY A 23 17.64 -2.18 13.72
N VAL A 24 17.73 -1.34 12.69
CA VAL A 24 16.73 -1.24 11.63
C VAL A 24 16.66 -2.52 10.81
N ALA A 25 17.80 -3.11 10.44
CA ALA A 25 17.82 -4.39 9.73
C ALA A 25 17.20 -5.51 10.57
N ALA A 26 17.50 -5.59 11.86
CA ALA A 26 16.89 -6.57 12.75
C ALA A 26 15.37 -6.37 12.88
N GLU A 27 14.91 -5.13 12.99
CA GLU A 27 13.49 -4.81 13.10
C GLU A 27 12.71 -5.10 11.81
N VAL A 28 13.30 -4.79 10.65
CA VAL A 28 12.76 -5.16 9.33
C VAL A 28 12.67 -6.69 9.22
N LEU A 29 13.71 -7.43 9.62
CA LEU A 29 13.68 -8.89 9.61
C LEU A 29 12.63 -9.50 10.54
N ARG A 30 12.24 -8.82 11.64
CA ARG A 30 11.14 -9.27 12.51
C ARG A 30 9.77 -9.24 11.83
N HIS A 31 9.59 -8.39 10.82
CA HIS A 31 8.32 -8.18 10.13
C HIS A 31 8.25 -8.90 8.77
N ILE A 32 9.32 -9.61 8.38
CA ILE A 32 9.46 -10.26 7.09
C ILE A 32 9.33 -11.77 7.24
N ASP A 33 8.31 -12.34 6.61
CA ASP A 33 8.06 -13.79 6.61
C ASP A 33 8.55 -14.47 5.31
N SER A 34 9.02 -13.71 4.31
CA SER A 34 9.40 -14.27 3.02
C SER A 34 10.54 -13.52 2.31
N THR A 35 11.32 -14.26 1.53
CA THR A 35 12.40 -13.73 0.68
C THR A 35 11.88 -12.71 -0.34
N HIS A 36 10.63 -12.87 -0.80
CA HIS A 36 9.97 -11.90 -1.69
C HIS A 36 9.80 -10.54 -1.02
N LYS A 37 9.36 -10.50 0.24
CA LYS A 37 9.21 -9.25 1.02
C LYS A 37 10.56 -8.53 1.18
N ILE A 38 11.66 -9.27 1.37
CA ILE A 38 13.01 -8.69 1.42
C ILE A 38 13.36 -8.02 0.09
N GLN A 39 13.13 -8.71 -1.03
CA GLN A 39 13.43 -8.16 -2.36
C GLN A 39 12.56 -6.94 -2.68
N GLN A 40 11.28 -6.97 -2.31
CA GLN A 40 10.37 -5.83 -2.43
C GLN A 40 10.91 -4.62 -1.65
N TYR A 41 11.30 -4.82 -0.39
CA TYR A 41 11.90 -3.78 0.44
C TYR A 41 13.19 -3.23 -0.17
N LEU A 42 14.14 -4.10 -0.54
CA LEU A 42 15.44 -3.67 -1.07
C LEU A 42 15.33 -2.95 -2.41
N HIS A 43 14.39 -3.36 -3.27
CA HIS A 43 14.15 -2.70 -4.55
C HIS A 43 13.52 -1.33 -4.33
N GLN A 44 12.46 -1.27 -3.52
CA GLN A 44 11.68 -0.07 -3.28
C GLN A 44 12.48 0.97 -2.50
N PHE A 45 13.25 0.57 -1.49
CA PHE A 45 14.05 1.47 -0.64
C PHE A 45 15.56 1.42 -0.95
N SER A 46 15.91 1.14 -2.21
CA SER A 46 17.31 1.21 -2.67
C SER A 46 17.86 2.64 -2.59
N ALA A 47 19.18 2.76 -2.39
CA ALA A 47 19.88 4.00 -2.07
C ALA A 47 19.80 5.12 -3.14
N THR A 48 19.10 4.91 -4.26
CA THR A 48 18.97 5.84 -5.37
C THR A 48 17.92 6.93 -5.13
N HIS A 49 16.99 6.74 -4.18
CA HIS A 49 15.95 7.72 -3.84
C HIS A 49 16.17 8.22 -2.42
N GLU A 50 16.33 9.54 -2.25
CA GLU A 50 16.74 10.11 -0.96
C GLU A 50 15.75 9.80 0.17
N HIS A 51 14.43 9.80 -0.08
CA HIS A 51 13.39 9.21 0.78
C HIS A 51 12.10 8.98 -0.02
N GLN A 52 11.36 7.90 0.25
CA GLN A 52 10.01 7.71 -0.30
C GLN A 52 8.97 8.34 0.62
N LEU A 53 8.02 9.08 0.07
CA LEU A 53 7.04 9.81 0.86
C LEU A 53 5.86 8.91 1.26
N ALA A 54 5.40 9.07 2.50
CA ALA A 54 4.13 8.52 2.95
C ALA A 54 3.28 9.59 3.64
N VAL A 55 2.00 9.73 3.28
CA VAL A 55 1.06 10.55 4.06
C VAL A 55 0.34 9.65 5.05
N VAL A 56 0.38 9.97 6.35
CA VAL A 56 -0.23 9.18 7.42
C VAL A 56 -1.32 10.01 8.10
N ALA A 57 -2.57 9.64 7.88
CA ALA A 57 -3.74 10.27 8.46
C ALA A 57 -4.10 9.61 9.80
N ILE A 58 -4.12 10.41 10.87
CA ILE A 58 -4.39 9.96 12.24
C ILE A 58 -5.66 10.67 12.72
N GLY A 59 -6.80 10.05 12.42
CA GLY A 59 -8.12 10.58 12.72
C GLY A 59 -8.50 10.50 14.20
N ALA A 60 -9.60 11.15 14.56
CA ALA A 60 -10.18 11.04 15.89
C ALA A 60 -10.49 9.56 16.21
N ASN A 61 -10.25 9.16 17.46
CA ASN A 61 -10.43 7.78 17.93
C ASN A 61 -9.54 6.73 17.24
N ALA A 62 -8.53 7.11 16.44
CA ALA A 62 -7.60 6.16 15.82
C ALA A 62 -6.88 5.27 16.85
N LEU A 63 -6.76 5.74 18.10
CA LEU A 63 -6.14 5.00 19.20
C LEU A 63 -7.16 4.24 20.09
N SER A 64 -8.46 4.22 19.71
CA SER A 64 -9.59 3.55 20.40
C SER A 64 -9.58 3.72 21.92
N PHE A 65 -10.21 4.79 22.41
CA PHE A 65 -10.21 5.14 23.83
C PHE A 65 -11.39 4.49 24.57
N LYS A 66 -11.17 3.26 25.04
CA LYS A 66 -11.96 2.66 26.14
C LYS A 66 -11.10 2.22 27.34
N SER A 67 -9.82 2.63 27.45
CA SER A 67 -8.91 2.15 28.51
C SER A 67 -7.80 3.14 28.89
N ALA A 68 -7.27 2.98 30.11
CA ALA A 68 -6.13 3.66 30.76
C ALA A 68 -4.77 3.57 30.02
N ASP A 69 -4.73 2.99 28.81
CA ASP A 69 -3.51 2.75 28.04
C ASP A 69 -3.30 3.72 26.84
N ALA A 70 -4.10 4.79 26.78
CA ALA A 70 -4.01 5.87 25.78
C ALA A 70 -2.58 6.34 25.49
N ARG A 71 -1.83 6.62 26.57
CA ARG A 71 -0.45 7.10 26.53
C ARG A 71 0.49 6.07 25.90
N LYS A 72 0.36 4.79 26.26
CA LYS A 72 1.19 3.71 25.73
C LYS A 72 0.95 3.50 24.24
N ARG A 73 -0.31 3.58 23.80
CA ARG A 73 -0.66 3.49 22.37
C ARG A 73 -0.10 4.67 21.57
N PHE A 74 -0.12 5.87 22.15
CA PHE A 74 0.52 7.03 21.55
C PHE A 74 2.05 6.87 21.42
N ASP A 75 2.72 6.36 22.45
CA ASP A 75 4.16 6.09 22.38
C ASP A 75 4.47 5.01 21.33
N SER A 76 3.69 3.92 21.27
CA SER A 76 3.82 2.87 20.24
C SER A 76 3.57 3.38 18.81
N LEU A 77 2.65 4.33 18.64
CA LEU A 77 2.42 5.02 17.37
C LEU A 77 3.64 5.87 16.96
N ALA A 78 4.24 6.61 17.90
CA ALA A 78 5.45 7.38 17.64
C ALA A 78 6.65 6.48 17.31
N GLU A 79 6.77 5.33 17.97
CA GLU A 79 7.76 4.29 17.63
C GLU A 79 7.55 3.74 16.22
N SER A 80 6.30 3.46 15.83
CA SER A 80 5.96 2.99 14.48
C SER A 80 6.31 4.03 13.41
N LEU A 81 5.99 5.30 13.63
CA LEU A 81 6.37 6.40 12.74
C LEU A 81 7.89 6.56 12.63
N THR A 82 8.59 6.43 13.75
CA THR A 82 10.05 6.44 13.79
C THR A 82 10.64 5.30 12.97
N PHE A 83 10.05 4.11 13.10
CA PHE A 83 10.45 2.95 12.32
C PHE A 83 10.30 3.22 10.81
N LEU A 84 9.16 3.76 10.36
CA LEU A 84 8.95 4.14 8.96
C LEU A 84 10.06 5.06 8.44
N LYS A 85 10.37 6.14 9.18
CA LYS A 85 11.46 7.06 8.79
C LYS A 85 12.79 6.34 8.65
N ARG A 86 13.13 5.47 9.60
CA ARG A 86 14.42 4.76 9.64
C ARG A 86 14.59 3.75 8.52
N VAL A 87 13.49 3.17 8.02
CA VAL A 87 13.53 2.26 6.88
C VAL A 87 13.55 2.99 5.52
N GLY A 88 13.53 4.32 5.52
CA GLY A 88 13.59 5.14 4.30
C GLY A 88 12.25 5.66 3.80
N LEU A 89 11.15 5.38 4.50
CA LEU A 89 9.83 5.95 4.21
C LEU A 89 9.61 7.18 5.07
N LEU A 90 9.63 8.39 4.50
CA LEU A 90 9.42 9.64 5.23
C LEU A 90 7.91 9.87 5.47
N PRO A 91 7.40 9.75 6.71
CA PRO A 91 6.00 10.03 6.98
C PRO A 91 5.73 11.54 7.05
N VAL A 92 4.65 11.98 6.41
CA VAL A 92 3.97 13.26 6.60
C VAL A 92 2.75 12.97 7.45
N VAL A 93 2.82 13.36 8.72
CA VAL A 93 1.78 13.02 9.70
C VAL A 93 0.70 14.09 9.65
N VAL A 94 -0.52 13.71 9.33
CA VAL A 94 -1.70 14.59 9.42
C VAL A 94 -2.55 14.10 10.58
N HIS A 95 -2.76 14.95 11.60
CA HIS A 95 -3.49 14.54 12.79
C HIS A 95 -4.60 15.52 13.17
N GLY A 96 -5.67 14.97 13.73
CA GLY A 96 -6.76 15.73 14.34
C GLY A 96 -6.66 15.75 15.86
N ASP A 97 -7.81 15.88 16.51
CA ASP A 97 -7.92 15.68 17.94
C ASP A 97 -7.97 14.17 18.24
N LEU A 98 -7.13 13.73 19.16
CA LEU A 98 -7.09 12.33 19.61
C LEU A 98 -7.68 12.15 21.01
N ASP A 99 -8.27 13.19 21.61
CA ASP A 99 -8.96 13.09 22.91
C ASP A 99 -8.16 12.36 24.01
N LEU A 100 -6.84 12.60 24.04
CA LEU A 100 -5.91 11.88 24.93
C LEU A 100 -6.10 12.23 26.40
N GLU A 101 -6.72 13.36 26.71
CA GLU A 101 -6.94 13.86 28.07
C GLU A 101 -8.23 14.70 28.10
N PRO A 102 -9.33 14.24 28.72
CA PRO A 102 -10.44 15.13 29.04
C PRO A 102 -10.03 16.04 30.20
N GLU A 103 -9.30 17.12 29.92
CA GLU A 103 -8.91 18.09 30.96
C GLU A 103 -10.03 19.09 31.28
N GLY A 104 -10.38 19.16 32.58
CA GLY A 104 -10.91 20.37 33.25
C GLY A 104 -12.44 20.52 33.32
N VAL A 105 -12.97 20.54 34.55
CA VAL A 105 -14.39 20.44 34.96
C VAL A 105 -15.36 21.53 34.45
N ASP A 106 -14.95 22.60 33.78
CA ASP A 106 -15.85 23.73 33.46
C ASP A 106 -15.88 24.19 31.99
N SER A 107 -15.26 23.46 31.08
CA SER A 107 -15.19 23.86 29.66
C SER A 107 -15.97 22.88 28.79
N ASN A 108 -16.92 23.39 27.98
CA ASN A 108 -17.64 22.54 27.03
C ASN A 108 -16.61 21.84 26.11
N PRO A 109 -16.50 20.50 26.14
CA PRO A 109 -15.51 19.76 25.35
C PRO A 109 -15.69 19.95 23.84
N ASP A 110 -16.93 20.29 23.44
CA ASP A 110 -17.35 20.57 22.06
C ASP A 110 -17.15 22.04 21.64
N ASP A 111 -16.59 22.88 22.52
CA ASP A 111 -16.20 24.25 22.14
C ASP A 111 -15.03 24.25 21.15
N GLN A 112 -15.20 24.98 20.05
CA GLN A 112 -14.20 25.11 18.99
C GLN A 112 -12.85 25.55 19.52
N SER A 113 -12.81 26.51 20.45
CA SER A 113 -11.56 27.02 21.01
C SER A 113 -10.77 25.93 21.74
N ASN A 114 -11.48 25.03 22.45
CA ASN A 114 -10.89 23.90 23.13
C ASN A 114 -10.37 22.86 22.15
N ILE A 115 -11.16 22.50 21.14
CA ILE A 115 -10.74 21.57 20.07
C ILE A 115 -9.46 22.08 19.38
N LEU A 116 -9.45 23.35 18.95
CA LEU A 116 -8.28 23.97 18.30
C LEU A 116 -7.05 23.96 19.21
N ARG A 117 -7.23 24.24 20.51
CA ARG A 117 -6.14 24.20 21.51
C ARG A 117 -5.62 22.78 21.70
N ARG A 118 -6.50 21.77 21.80
CA ARG A 118 -6.10 20.36 21.96
C ARG A 118 -5.30 19.88 20.75
N ILE A 119 -5.76 20.18 19.54
CA ILE A 119 -5.03 19.84 18.29
C ILE A 119 -3.64 20.48 18.29
N ARG A 120 -3.52 21.78 18.61
CA ARG A 120 -2.21 22.47 18.65
C ARG A 120 -1.29 21.86 19.72
N THR A 121 -1.80 21.61 20.92
CA THR A 121 -1.02 20.98 22.00
C THR A 121 -0.54 19.58 21.60
N LEU A 122 -1.42 18.80 20.95
CA LEU A 122 -1.10 17.46 20.47
C LEU A 122 -0.02 17.46 19.38
N ASN A 123 -0.02 18.46 18.49
CA ASN A 123 1.00 18.60 17.45
C ASN A 123 2.42 18.70 18.03
N TYR A 124 2.59 19.49 19.10
CA TYR A 124 3.85 19.58 19.83
C TYR A 124 4.18 18.28 20.57
N ARG A 125 3.17 17.60 21.15
CA ARG A 125 3.38 16.30 21.82
C ARG A 125 3.87 15.22 20.84
N PHE A 126 3.31 15.18 19.62
CA PHE A 126 3.79 14.28 18.55
C PHE A 126 5.23 14.59 18.17
N SER A 127 5.53 15.86 17.90
CA SER A 127 6.87 16.28 17.51
C SER A 127 7.90 15.93 18.60
N ALA A 128 7.60 16.25 19.87
CA ALA A 128 8.45 15.88 21.00
C ALA A 128 8.57 14.36 21.24
N ALA A 129 7.60 13.56 20.80
CA ALA A 129 7.68 12.09 20.87
C ALA A 129 8.60 11.51 19.80
N LEU A 130 8.59 12.09 18.59
CA LEU A 130 9.49 11.71 17.52
C LEU A 130 10.93 12.17 17.80
N ASP A 131 11.11 13.39 18.29
CA ASP A 131 12.42 13.92 18.69
C ASP A 131 13.08 13.07 19.79
N ARG A 132 12.29 12.60 20.77
CA ARG A 132 12.74 11.65 21.81
C ARG A 132 13.29 10.33 21.23
N ASN A 133 12.84 9.96 20.04
CA ASN A 133 13.27 8.76 19.33
C ASN A 133 14.34 9.05 18.25
N ASP A 134 15.02 10.20 18.33
CA ASP A 134 16.11 10.60 17.42
C ASP A 134 15.63 10.76 15.96
N VAL A 135 14.40 11.26 15.80
CA VAL A 135 13.82 11.62 14.51
C VAL A 135 13.45 13.08 14.54
N ASP A 136 14.08 13.87 13.67
CA ASP A 136 13.78 15.29 13.54
C ASP A 136 12.33 15.49 13.08
N ALA A 137 11.47 15.98 13.96
CA ALA A 137 10.09 16.32 13.63
C ALA A 137 9.90 17.83 13.51
N ARG A 138 9.08 18.26 12.55
CA ARG A 138 8.75 19.66 12.33
C ARG A 138 7.26 19.91 12.62
N PRO A 139 6.90 20.57 13.72
CA PRO A 139 5.51 20.92 14.01
C PRO A 139 5.00 21.98 13.03
N ILE A 140 3.87 21.69 12.37
CA ILE A 140 3.18 22.58 11.45
C ILE A 140 1.74 22.74 11.93
N THR A 141 1.48 23.83 12.67
CA THR A 141 0.21 24.06 13.36
C THR A 141 -0.81 24.88 12.57
N CYS A 142 -0.40 25.53 11.48
CA CYS A 142 -1.25 26.28 10.56
C CYS A 142 -0.53 26.53 9.22
N GLY A 143 -1.22 27.18 8.27
CA GLY A 143 -0.62 27.62 7.00
C GLY A 143 -0.67 26.60 5.86
N VAL A 144 -1.05 25.35 6.13
CA VAL A 144 -1.16 24.30 5.10
C VAL A 144 -2.53 24.28 4.44
N PHE A 145 -3.60 24.35 5.24
CA PHE A 145 -4.97 24.24 4.75
C PHE A 145 -5.67 25.60 4.78
N ALA A 146 -6.17 26.04 3.63
CA ALA A 146 -7.23 27.05 3.56
C ALA A 146 -8.57 26.33 3.69
N ALA A 147 -9.51 26.93 4.42
CA ALA A 147 -10.81 26.32 4.65
C ALA A 147 -11.96 27.32 4.61
N THR A 148 -13.09 26.87 4.10
CA THR A 148 -14.36 27.58 4.20
C THR A 148 -15.20 26.99 5.33
N PRO A 149 -15.95 27.80 6.09
CA PRO A 149 -16.85 27.27 7.11
C PRO A 149 -17.91 26.37 6.46
N GLU A 150 -18.22 25.23 7.07
CA GLU A 150 -19.29 24.34 6.61
C GLU A 150 -20.65 24.92 7.04
N GLU A 151 -21.49 25.30 6.07
CA GLU A 151 -22.84 25.79 6.32
C GLU A 151 -23.84 24.62 6.35
N GLY A 152 -24.60 24.44 7.43
CA GLY A 152 -25.79 23.59 7.41
C GLY A 152 -25.92 22.46 8.44
N HIS A 153 -24.97 22.24 9.35
CA HIS A 153 -25.10 21.24 10.42
C HIS A 153 -25.26 21.87 11.82
N PRO A 154 -26.49 21.97 12.38
CA PRO A 154 -26.72 22.56 13.70
C PRO A 154 -26.07 21.79 14.87
N GLN A 155 -25.60 20.55 14.64
CA GLN A 155 -24.89 19.73 15.63
C GLN A 155 -23.36 19.78 15.51
N ARG A 156 -22.80 20.37 14.44
CA ARG A 156 -21.34 20.46 14.20
C ARG A 156 -20.93 21.76 13.50
N PRO A 157 -21.20 22.95 14.07
CA PRO A 157 -20.98 24.24 13.41
C PRO A 157 -19.49 24.66 13.25
N TYR A 158 -18.53 23.81 13.61
CA TYR A 158 -17.12 24.18 13.76
C TYR A 158 -16.14 23.38 12.89
N HIS A 159 -16.67 22.65 11.91
CA HIS A 159 -15.87 21.96 10.90
C HIS A 159 -15.73 22.85 9.66
N GLY A 160 -14.49 23.01 9.20
CA GLY A 160 -14.20 23.64 7.93
C GLY A 160 -14.07 22.60 6.83
N VAL A 161 -14.39 22.98 5.59
CA VAL A 161 -14.07 22.20 4.40
C VAL A 161 -12.80 22.77 3.77
N VAL A 162 -11.87 21.90 3.38
CA VAL A 162 -10.63 22.30 2.71
C VAL A 162 -10.96 22.92 1.35
N SER A 163 -10.52 24.16 1.13
CA SER A 163 -10.73 24.89 -0.12
C SER A 163 -9.46 24.99 -0.98
N ALA A 164 -8.29 25.09 -0.34
CA ALA A 164 -6.99 25.10 -1.01
C ALA A 164 -5.88 24.60 -0.08
N ILE A 165 -4.76 24.18 -0.67
CA ILE A 165 -3.57 23.74 0.06
C ILE A 165 -2.37 24.60 -0.32
N THR A 166 -1.56 24.97 0.67
CA THR A 166 -0.24 25.57 0.50
C THR A 166 0.81 24.61 1.07
N PRO A 167 1.53 23.86 0.22
CA PRO A 167 2.42 22.78 0.66
C PRO A 167 3.81 23.27 1.10
N ASP A 168 4.16 24.55 0.92
CA ASP A 168 5.51 25.11 1.11
C ASP A 168 6.20 24.69 2.43
N ALA A 169 5.47 24.76 3.54
CA ALA A 169 6.00 24.38 4.85
C ALA A 169 6.28 22.87 4.96
N VAL A 170 5.42 22.05 4.34
CA VAL A 170 5.53 20.60 4.30
C VAL A 170 6.69 20.19 3.40
N GLU A 171 6.76 20.75 2.18
CA GLU A 171 7.87 20.53 1.25
C GLU A 171 9.22 20.97 1.82
N SER A 172 9.26 22.09 2.54
CA SER A 172 10.46 22.53 3.24
C SER A 172 10.91 21.53 4.30
N ALA A 173 9.98 20.90 5.03
CA ALA A 173 10.31 19.84 5.98
C ALA A 173 10.82 18.58 5.26
N ILE A 174 10.16 18.18 4.18
CA ILE A 174 10.52 17.02 3.37
C ILE A 174 11.94 17.16 2.82
N ARG A 175 12.28 18.32 2.26
CA ARG A 175 13.61 18.62 1.72
C ARG A 175 14.70 18.61 2.80
N ALA A 176 14.35 18.97 4.03
CA ALA A 176 15.25 18.89 5.18
C ALA A 176 15.38 17.45 5.74
N GLY A 177 14.60 16.50 5.24
CA GLY A 177 14.55 15.13 5.75
C GLY A 177 13.81 14.99 7.09
N SER A 178 13.25 16.07 7.64
CA SER A 178 12.48 16.07 8.88
C SER A 178 11.05 15.58 8.65
N VAL A 179 10.45 14.94 9.64
CA VAL A 179 9.04 14.47 9.62
C VAL A 179 8.10 15.65 9.85
N PRO A 180 7.32 16.12 8.87
CA PRO A 180 6.33 17.15 9.10
C PRO A 180 5.14 16.58 9.88
N VAL A 181 4.81 17.22 11.00
CA VAL A 181 3.62 16.93 11.80
C VAL A 181 2.61 18.05 11.55
N VAL A 182 1.63 17.78 10.69
CA VAL A 182 0.64 18.73 10.22
C VAL A 182 -0.65 18.59 11.04
N ALA A 183 -1.06 19.69 11.68
CA ALA A 183 -2.34 19.78 12.34
C ALA A 183 -3.48 19.93 11.29
N ALA A 184 -4.56 19.17 11.44
CA ALA A 184 -5.77 19.26 10.62
C ALA A 184 -6.59 20.53 10.95
N LEU A 185 -5.97 21.70 10.78
CA LEU A 185 -6.53 23.01 11.04
C LEU A 185 -6.53 23.84 9.77
N GLY A 186 -7.71 24.32 9.38
CA GLY A 186 -7.90 25.15 8.20
C GLY A 186 -8.13 26.61 8.55
N MET A 187 -7.64 27.53 7.73
CA MET A 187 -7.85 28.96 7.92
C MET A 187 -8.81 29.52 6.87
N SER A 188 -9.88 30.19 7.31
CA SER A 188 -10.75 30.98 6.41
C SER A 188 -10.24 32.40 6.23
N SER A 189 -9.55 32.90 7.26
CA SER A 189 -8.84 34.17 7.26
C SER A 189 -7.66 34.05 8.24
N PRO A 190 -6.68 34.98 8.22
CA PRO A 190 -5.49 34.90 9.09
C PRO A 190 -5.80 34.76 10.59
N CYS A 191 -6.97 35.21 11.04
CA CYS A 191 -7.38 35.19 12.44
C CYS A 191 -8.44 34.13 12.78
N ARG A 192 -8.91 33.34 11.81
CA ARG A 192 -9.98 32.37 12.02
C ARG A 192 -9.58 30.99 11.54
N SER A 193 -9.35 30.10 12.51
CA SER A 193 -9.05 28.68 12.28
C SER A 193 -10.28 27.82 12.54
N HIS A 194 -10.41 26.73 11.78
CA HIS A 194 -11.45 25.72 11.91
C HIS A 194 -10.80 24.35 12.03
N ALA A 195 -11.42 23.45 12.81
CA ALA A 195 -11.00 22.05 12.82
C ALA A 195 -11.47 21.40 11.51
N LEU A 196 -10.64 20.54 10.93
CA LEU A 196 -10.96 19.85 9.68
C LEU A 196 -11.17 18.37 9.94
N ASP A 197 -11.90 17.71 9.05
CA ASP A 197 -11.83 16.26 8.97
C ASP A 197 -10.42 15.83 8.53
N VAL A 198 -9.82 14.91 9.28
CA VAL A 198 -8.42 14.50 9.10
C VAL A 198 -8.26 13.71 7.80
N ASN A 199 -9.20 12.82 7.49
CA ASN A 199 -9.13 12.01 6.28
C ASN A 199 -9.28 12.89 5.06
N HIS A 200 -10.25 13.81 5.07
CA HIS A 200 -10.44 14.79 4.01
C HIS A 200 -9.19 15.66 3.81
N ALA A 201 -8.62 16.22 4.89
CA ALA A 201 -7.40 17.02 4.82
C ALA A 201 -6.20 16.22 4.28
N ALA A 202 -6.03 14.97 4.74
CA ALA A 202 -4.96 14.09 4.28
C ALA A 202 -5.13 13.67 2.81
N MET A 203 -6.35 13.40 2.34
CA MET A 203 -6.63 13.09 0.93
C MET A 203 -6.26 14.27 0.03
N HIS A 204 -6.66 15.48 0.40
CA HIS A 204 -6.29 16.68 -0.34
C HIS A 204 -4.77 16.88 -0.36
N LEU A 205 -4.09 16.66 0.77
CA LEU A 205 -2.63 16.77 0.84
C LEU A 205 -1.93 15.69 0.00
N ALA A 206 -2.46 14.46 -0.01
CA ALA A 206 -1.93 13.36 -0.80
C ALA A 206 -2.02 13.63 -2.31
N ARG A 207 -3.09 14.25 -2.79
CA ARG A 207 -3.21 14.67 -4.21
C ARG A 207 -2.13 15.66 -4.63
N VAL A 208 -1.70 16.54 -3.73
CA VAL A 208 -0.65 17.54 -4.00
C VAL A 208 0.73 16.91 -3.91
N LEU A 209 0.97 16.11 -2.88
CA LEU A 209 2.30 15.55 -2.61
C LEU A 209 2.64 14.29 -3.40
N GLN A 210 1.63 13.61 -3.98
CA GLN A 210 1.76 12.35 -4.71
C GLN A 210 2.65 11.33 -3.97
N PRO A 211 2.30 10.95 -2.72
CA PRO A 211 3.12 10.04 -1.95
C PRO A 211 3.03 8.62 -2.51
N LEU A 212 4.10 7.85 -2.34
CA LEU A 212 4.09 6.43 -2.66
C LEU A 212 3.06 5.67 -1.80
N ARG A 213 2.90 6.08 -0.54
CA ARG A 213 1.96 5.45 0.40
C ARG A 213 1.05 6.48 1.05
N SER A 214 -0.24 6.23 1.04
CA SER A 214 -1.22 7.00 1.82
C SER A 214 -1.86 6.08 2.85
N VAL A 215 -1.58 6.29 4.13
CA VAL A 215 -2.02 5.44 5.23
C VAL A 215 -3.13 6.14 6.00
N PHE A 216 -4.30 5.52 6.09
CA PHE A 216 -5.44 6.00 6.86
C PHE A 216 -5.67 5.10 8.06
N LEU A 217 -5.46 5.64 9.25
CA LEU A 217 -5.66 4.91 10.50
C LEU A 217 -7.11 5.04 10.97
N LEU A 218 -7.82 3.91 11.02
CA LEU A 218 -9.18 3.81 11.51
C LEU A 218 -9.21 3.07 12.86
N PRO A 219 -10.25 3.32 13.70
CA PRO A 219 -10.48 2.52 14.89
C PRO A 219 -10.71 1.05 14.52
N GLU A 220 -10.15 0.12 15.29
CA GLU A 220 -10.28 -1.33 15.06
C GLU A 220 -11.75 -1.78 14.94
N GLU A 221 -12.64 -1.21 15.75
CA GLU A 221 -14.10 -1.47 15.71
C GLU A 221 -14.71 -1.17 14.32
N ARG A 222 -14.20 -0.16 13.59
CA ARG A 222 -14.69 0.23 12.26
C ARG A 222 -14.09 -0.60 11.11
N LEU A 223 -13.08 -1.42 11.39
CA LEU A 223 -12.51 -2.35 10.40
C LEU A 223 -13.35 -3.64 10.29
N SER A 224 -14.07 -4.00 11.35
CA SER A 224 -14.89 -5.22 11.43
C SER A 224 -16.39 -5.01 11.11
N GLU A 225 -16.91 -3.80 11.22
CA GLU A 225 -18.33 -3.52 10.97
C GLU A 225 -18.62 -3.27 9.48
N VAL A 226 -19.65 -3.96 9.00
CA VAL A 226 -20.09 -4.11 7.60
C VAL A 226 -20.20 -2.78 6.83
N GLU A 227 -19.83 -2.88 5.55
CA GLU A 227 -19.51 -1.87 4.54
C GLU A 227 -20.50 -0.70 4.33
N GLU A 228 -21.71 -0.73 4.89
CA GLU A 228 -22.79 0.19 4.52
C GLU A 228 -22.69 1.59 5.16
N LYS A 229 -22.27 1.71 6.43
CA LYS A 229 -22.19 3.04 7.10
C LYS A 229 -20.96 3.85 6.70
N ASN A 230 -19.91 3.19 6.20
CA ASN A 230 -18.62 3.81 5.88
C ASN A 230 -18.40 3.99 4.37
N ALA A 231 -19.43 3.72 3.55
CA ALA A 231 -19.32 3.72 2.09
C ALA A 231 -18.86 5.06 1.51
N ALA A 232 -19.31 6.19 2.09
CA ALA A 232 -18.93 7.52 1.63
C ALA A 232 -17.41 7.77 1.77
N ASP A 233 -16.86 7.59 2.97
CA ASP A 233 -15.41 7.77 3.22
C ASP A 233 -14.58 6.77 2.40
N LEU A 234 -15.01 5.51 2.33
CA LEU A 234 -14.31 4.49 1.54
C LEU A 234 -14.35 4.79 0.03
N SER A 235 -15.46 5.33 -0.48
CA SER A 235 -15.57 5.74 -1.88
C SER A 235 -14.66 6.92 -2.19
N ALA A 236 -14.52 7.89 -1.28
CA ALA A 236 -13.62 9.02 -1.44
C ALA A 236 -12.14 8.56 -1.40
N ILE A 237 -11.80 7.64 -0.49
CA ILE A 237 -10.46 7.05 -0.41
C ILE A 237 -10.17 6.20 -1.67
N ARG A 238 -11.17 5.49 -2.20
CA ARG A 238 -11.03 4.78 -3.48
C ARG A 238 -10.84 5.73 -4.65
N ALA A 239 -11.54 6.86 -4.68
CA ALA A 239 -11.30 7.90 -5.67
C ALA A 239 -9.87 8.43 -5.58
N LEU A 240 -9.35 8.69 -4.38
CA LEU A 240 -7.94 9.08 -4.19
C LEU A 240 -6.98 8.08 -4.83
N SER A 241 -7.20 6.77 -4.69
CA SER A 241 -6.28 5.78 -5.29
C SER A 241 -6.17 5.88 -6.82
N ASN A 242 -7.18 6.44 -7.51
CA ASN A 242 -7.13 6.68 -8.95
C ASN A 242 -6.47 8.02 -9.31
N ASP A 243 -6.46 8.98 -8.38
CA ASP A 243 -5.83 10.29 -8.54
C ASP A 243 -4.30 10.27 -8.29
N LEU A 244 -3.79 9.18 -7.70
CA LEU A 244 -2.37 9.03 -7.37
C LEU A 244 -1.56 8.41 -8.53
N ASP A 245 -0.24 8.64 -8.49
CA ASP A 245 0.72 8.07 -9.44
C ASP A 245 0.72 6.52 -9.49
N ASP A 246 1.19 5.98 -10.61
CA ASP A 246 1.26 4.55 -10.82
C ASP A 246 2.23 3.89 -9.82
N GLY A 247 1.75 2.89 -9.07
CA GLY A 247 2.50 2.23 -8.01
C GLY A 247 2.25 2.81 -6.61
N ALA A 248 1.57 3.96 -6.50
CA ALA A 248 1.09 4.44 -5.22
C ALA A 248 0.06 3.47 -4.62
N SER A 249 0.11 3.29 -3.30
CA SER A 249 -0.81 2.42 -2.57
C SER A 249 -1.45 3.18 -1.42
N VAL A 250 -2.77 3.04 -1.31
CA VAL A 250 -3.56 3.56 -0.20
C VAL A 250 -3.84 2.42 0.77
N LEU A 251 -3.46 2.59 2.03
CA LEU A 251 -3.54 1.57 3.07
C LEU A 251 -4.53 2.02 4.14
N ILE A 252 -5.48 1.15 4.47
CA ILE A 252 -6.45 1.38 5.54
C ILE A 252 -6.25 0.30 6.60
N GLY A 253 -6.04 0.70 7.85
CA GLY A 253 -5.77 -0.23 8.94
C GLY A 253 -5.76 0.45 10.30
N SER A 254 -5.30 -0.25 11.33
CA SER A 254 -5.23 0.25 12.71
C SER A 254 -3.85 0.83 13.03
N ALA A 255 -3.78 1.67 14.05
CA ALA A 255 -2.53 2.24 14.54
C ALA A 255 -1.52 1.17 15.02
N THR A 256 -2.03 0.04 15.54
CA THR A 256 -1.23 -1.09 16.03
C THR A 256 -0.45 -1.79 14.91
N SER A 257 -0.90 -1.66 13.67
CA SER A 257 -0.27 -2.30 12.51
C SER A 257 0.60 -1.36 11.69
N LEU A 258 0.75 -0.08 12.08
CA LEU A 258 1.42 0.95 11.28
C LEU A 258 2.86 0.56 10.87
N SER A 259 3.60 -0.18 11.70
CA SER A 259 4.93 -0.69 11.34
C SER A 259 4.92 -1.59 10.10
N HIS A 260 3.83 -2.32 9.87
CA HIS A 260 3.63 -3.17 8.69
C HIS A 260 3.27 -2.38 7.42
N ALA A 261 3.04 -1.06 7.48
CA ALA A 261 2.67 -0.26 6.31
C ALA A 261 3.75 -0.23 5.21
N ILE A 262 4.97 -0.66 5.53
CA ILE A 262 6.06 -0.89 4.57
C ILE A 262 5.66 -1.98 3.57
N PHE A 263 4.98 -3.03 4.04
CA PHE A 263 4.56 -4.19 3.28
C PHE A 263 3.05 -4.15 3.03
N PRO A 264 2.60 -3.57 1.90
CA PRO A 264 1.19 -3.33 1.67
C PRO A 264 0.41 -4.65 1.58
N ASP A 265 0.99 -5.67 0.95
CA ASP A 265 0.32 -6.95 0.69
C ASP A 265 0.31 -7.93 1.88
N SER A 266 0.68 -7.47 3.07
CA SER A 266 0.46 -8.24 4.31
C SER A 266 -0.81 -7.80 5.02
N GLU A 267 -1.57 -8.77 5.50
CA GLU A 267 -2.57 -8.52 6.54
C GLU A 267 -1.92 -7.76 7.71
N PRO A 268 -2.63 -6.81 8.35
CA PRO A 268 -4.08 -6.61 8.33
C PRO A 268 -4.55 -5.41 7.49
N TRP A 269 -3.79 -4.99 6.48
CA TRP A 269 -4.14 -3.81 5.69
C TRP A 269 -5.19 -4.11 4.62
N ARG A 270 -6.17 -3.22 4.50
CA ARG A 270 -6.96 -3.10 3.26
C ARG A 270 -6.19 -2.18 2.31
N VAL A 271 -5.68 -2.75 1.23
CA VAL A 271 -4.92 -2.01 0.22
C VAL A 271 -5.84 -1.62 -0.93
N MET A 272 -5.80 -0.33 -1.27
CA MET A 272 -6.40 0.20 -2.50
C MET A 272 -5.28 0.73 -3.39
N ARG A 273 -5.35 0.41 -4.67
CA ARG A 273 -4.40 0.85 -5.68
C ARG A 273 -5.17 1.38 -6.87
N LYS A 274 -4.50 2.20 -7.68
CA LYS A 274 -5.06 2.66 -8.94
C LYS A 274 -5.55 1.48 -9.76
N SER A 275 -6.82 1.57 -10.18
CA SER A 275 -7.43 0.53 -11.02
C SER A 275 -6.77 0.56 -12.38
N ARG A 276 -6.19 -0.57 -12.81
CA ARG A 276 -5.70 -0.72 -14.18
C ARG A 276 -6.82 -1.19 -15.09
N VAL A 277 -6.79 -0.74 -16.34
CA VAL A 277 -7.72 -1.19 -17.38
C VAL A 277 -7.13 -2.44 -18.01
N ILE A 278 -7.50 -3.60 -17.47
CA ILE A 278 -7.09 -4.89 -18.02
C ILE A 278 -8.02 -5.21 -19.19
N ARG A 279 -7.51 -5.10 -20.42
CA ARG A 279 -8.25 -5.47 -21.63
C ARG A 279 -8.27 -6.98 -21.77
N VAL A 280 -9.43 -7.53 -22.10
CA VAL A 280 -9.59 -8.95 -22.42
C VAL A 280 -9.58 -9.11 -23.93
N VAL A 281 -8.76 -10.03 -24.41
CA VAL A 281 -8.52 -10.30 -25.83
C VAL A 281 -8.71 -11.79 -26.09
N THR A 282 -9.43 -12.15 -27.15
CA THR A 282 -9.69 -13.56 -27.51
C THR A 282 -9.17 -13.94 -28.89
N ALA A 283 -8.57 -13.00 -29.61
CA ALA A 283 -8.02 -13.21 -30.95
C ALA A 283 -6.74 -12.39 -31.16
N VAL A 284 -5.82 -12.89 -31.99
CA VAL A 284 -4.49 -12.29 -32.19
C VAL A 284 -4.56 -10.90 -32.85
N ASP A 285 -5.60 -10.65 -33.63
CA ASP A 285 -5.86 -9.36 -34.31
C ASP A 285 -6.33 -8.23 -33.36
N GLN A 286 -6.77 -8.56 -32.15
CA GLN A 286 -7.23 -7.60 -31.15
C GLN A 286 -6.09 -7.02 -30.29
N PHE A 287 -4.89 -7.59 -30.38
CA PHE A 287 -3.70 -6.99 -29.76
C PHE A 287 -3.32 -5.68 -30.47
N PRO A 288 -2.65 -4.73 -29.79
CA PRO A 288 -2.25 -3.46 -30.39
C PRO A 288 -1.42 -3.64 -31.67
N ASP A 289 -0.41 -4.51 -31.64
CA ASP A 289 0.38 -4.92 -32.78
C ASP A 289 1.03 -6.31 -32.55
N GLY A 290 1.47 -6.95 -33.64
CA GLY A 290 2.22 -8.22 -33.57
C GLY A 290 3.61 -8.09 -32.92
N PRO A 291 4.39 -7.02 -33.22
CA PRO A 291 5.69 -6.79 -32.59
C PRO A 291 5.64 -6.62 -31.07
N ALA A 292 4.67 -5.90 -30.48
CA ALA A 292 4.59 -5.76 -29.03
C ALA A 292 4.18 -7.07 -28.36
N LEU A 293 3.31 -7.88 -28.99
CA LEU A 293 3.00 -9.23 -28.47
C LEU A 293 4.26 -10.08 -28.43
N ARG A 294 5.02 -10.12 -29.53
CA ARG A 294 6.30 -10.84 -29.60
C ARG A 294 7.28 -10.31 -28.54
N ALA A 295 7.42 -8.99 -28.40
CA ALA A 295 8.31 -8.38 -27.42
C ALA A 295 7.92 -8.70 -25.96
N ALA A 296 6.62 -8.69 -25.65
CA ALA A 296 6.11 -9.04 -24.33
C ALA A 296 6.37 -10.51 -23.99
N LEU A 297 6.11 -11.42 -24.93
CA LEU A 297 6.39 -12.84 -24.78
C LEU A 297 7.90 -13.10 -24.64
N GLN A 298 8.73 -12.48 -25.48
CA GLN A 298 10.19 -12.58 -25.40
C GLN A 298 10.72 -12.14 -24.04
N ARG A 299 10.21 -11.03 -23.47
CA ARG A 299 10.59 -10.55 -22.15
C ARG A 299 10.31 -11.59 -21.05
N HIS A 300 9.24 -12.35 -21.18
CA HIS A 300 8.84 -13.34 -20.17
C HIS A 300 9.54 -14.70 -20.32
N PHE A 301 9.80 -15.14 -21.56
CA PHE A 301 10.46 -16.41 -21.82
C PHE A 301 11.99 -16.36 -21.73
N GLN A 302 12.58 -15.17 -21.58
CA GLN A 302 14.01 -14.98 -21.28
C GLN A 302 14.35 -15.44 -19.85
N GLY A 303 14.42 -16.76 -19.61
CA GLY A 303 15.03 -17.29 -18.38
C GLY A 303 14.70 -18.72 -18.00
N GLU A 304 13.48 -19.20 -18.26
CA GLU A 304 13.01 -20.47 -17.67
C GLU A 304 12.70 -21.57 -18.67
N MET A 305 12.38 -21.22 -19.92
CA MET A 305 12.06 -22.17 -20.98
C MET A 305 12.50 -21.60 -22.32
N ASN A 306 13.26 -22.37 -23.12
CA ASN A 306 13.57 -22.02 -24.51
C ASN A 306 12.33 -22.26 -25.39
N ILE A 307 11.26 -21.52 -25.12
CA ILE A 307 10.01 -21.57 -25.90
C ILE A 307 10.22 -20.70 -27.13
N ASP A 308 9.99 -21.32 -28.29
CA ASP A 308 9.94 -20.59 -29.55
C ASP A 308 8.68 -19.72 -29.57
N VAL A 309 8.89 -18.40 -29.51
CA VAL A 309 7.82 -17.40 -29.45
C VAL A 309 6.97 -17.44 -30.71
N ASP A 310 7.56 -17.72 -31.88
CA ASP A 310 6.82 -17.77 -33.13
C ASP A 310 5.93 -19.03 -33.20
N ALA A 311 6.42 -20.16 -32.69
CA ALA A 311 5.61 -21.36 -32.53
C ALA A 311 4.45 -21.16 -31.53
N PHE A 312 4.68 -20.41 -30.46
CA PHE A 312 3.63 -20.09 -29.49
C PHE A 312 2.57 -19.16 -30.08
N ILE A 313 2.96 -18.14 -30.85
CA ILE A 313 2.00 -17.27 -31.55
C ILE A 313 1.16 -18.09 -32.54
N ALA A 314 1.79 -19.00 -33.31
CA ALA A 314 1.06 -19.90 -34.20
C ALA A 314 0.07 -20.82 -33.43
N GLN A 315 0.37 -21.17 -32.18
CA GLN A 315 -0.55 -21.92 -31.33
C GLN A 315 -1.76 -21.06 -30.89
N LEU A 316 -1.56 -19.76 -30.63
CA LEU A 316 -2.65 -18.83 -30.29
C LEU A 316 -3.62 -18.64 -31.48
N GLU A 317 -3.14 -18.75 -32.71
CA GLU A 317 -4.00 -18.68 -33.90
C GLU A 317 -4.86 -19.94 -34.09
N GLN A 318 -4.46 -21.07 -33.51
CA GLN A 318 -5.11 -22.37 -33.70
C GLN A 318 -6.02 -22.80 -32.54
N ARG A 319 -5.80 -22.25 -31.35
CA ARG A 319 -6.51 -22.63 -30.12
C ARG A 319 -7.30 -21.45 -29.57
N ASP A 320 -8.48 -21.72 -29.05
CA ASP A 320 -9.20 -20.73 -28.26
C ASP A 320 -8.38 -20.33 -27.03
N PHE A 321 -8.24 -19.02 -26.82
CA PHE A 321 -7.55 -18.46 -25.66
C PHE A 321 -8.27 -17.21 -25.16
N VAL A 322 -8.01 -16.89 -23.89
CA VAL A 322 -8.39 -15.62 -23.28
C VAL A 322 -7.12 -14.98 -22.76
N ALA A 323 -6.75 -13.85 -23.33
CA ALA A 323 -5.62 -13.04 -22.91
C ALA A 323 -6.07 -11.82 -22.13
N TYR A 324 -5.36 -11.52 -21.06
CA TYR A 324 -5.50 -10.33 -20.25
C TYR A 324 -4.28 -9.46 -20.50
N VAL A 325 -4.49 -8.24 -20.98
CA VAL A 325 -3.39 -7.33 -21.32
C VAL A 325 -3.56 -5.98 -20.67
N ASP A 326 -2.44 -5.47 -20.20
CA ASP A 326 -2.26 -4.11 -19.75
C ASP A 326 -1.40 -3.38 -20.78
N VAL A 327 -2.00 -2.39 -21.44
CA VAL A 327 -1.40 -1.69 -22.57
C VAL A 327 -1.22 -0.23 -22.20
N THR A 328 0.04 0.22 -22.20
CA THR A 328 0.43 1.62 -21.99
C THR A 328 1.17 2.10 -23.23
N ASN A 329 0.69 3.18 -23.86
CA ASN A 329 1.30 3.77 -25.07
C ASN A 329 1.61 2.73 -26.15
N ASP A 330 0.62 1.90 -26.49
CA ASP A 330 0.70 0.80 -27.47
C ASP A 330 1.72 -0.32 -27.14
N THR A 331 2.33 -0.28 -25.96
CA THR A 331 3.20 -1.35 -25.46
C THR A 331 2.47 -2.23 -24.46
N ILE A 332 2.64 -3.54 -24.59
CA ILE A 332 2.13 -4.52 -23.62
C ILE A 332 3.12 -4.58 -22.45
N GLU A 333 2.71 -4.01 -21.31
CA GLU A 333 3.50 -4.05 -20.07
C GLU A 333 3.35 -5.42 -19.39
N ASN A 334 2.10 -5.84 -19.20
CA ASN A 334 1.74 -7.06 -18.50
C ASN A 334 0.77 -7.90 -19.33
N LEU A 335 0.95 -9.21 -19.30
CA LEU A 335 0.21 -10.17 -20.13
C LEU A 335 -0.06 -11.45 -19.33
N ALA A 336 -1.30 -11.91 -19.33
CA ALA A 336 -1.63 -13.27 -18.91
C ALA A 336 -2.45 -13.97 -20.00
N ILE A 337 -2.20 -15.26 -20.22
CA ILE A 337 -2.91 -16.05 -21.24
C ILE A 337 -3.45 -17.31 -20.59
N VAL A 338 -4.75 -17.51 -20.78
CA VAL A 338 -5.51 -18.65 -20.28
C VAL A 338 -6.06 -19.44 -21.46
N PHE A 339 -5.84 -20.75 -21.49
CA PHE A 339 -6.49 -21.65 -22.43
C PHE A 339 -7.72 -22.28 -21.76
N PRO A 340 -8.95 -21.92 -22.16
CA PRO A 340 -10.15 -22.61 -21.71
C PRO A 340 -10.20 -24.04 -22.30
N GLY A 341 -10.91 -24.97 -21.65
CA GLY A 341 -11.07 -26.34 -22.16
C GLY A 341 -9.83 -27.22 -22.03
N ALA A 342 -8.81 -26.78 -21.29
CA ALA A 342 -7.57 -27.52 -21.14
C ALA A 342 -7.79 -28.76 -20.25
N SER A 343 -7.57 -29.94 -20.82
CA SER A 343 -7.75 -31.20 -20.10
C SER A 343 -6.68 -31.40 -19.02
N PHE A 344 -7.11 -31.56 -17.77
CA PHE A 344 -6.30 -32.12 -16.68
C PHE A 344 -6.76 -33.57 -16.37
N PRO A 345 -5.85 -34.55 -16.17
CA PRO A 345 -4.44 -34.59 -16.54
C PRO A 345 -4.25 -34.84 -18.06
N TRP A 346 -3.06 -34.49 -18.56
CA TRP A 346 -2.55 -34.54 -19.95
C TRP A 346 -3.15 -35.61 -20.89
N SER A 347 -3.37 -35.21 -22.16
CA SER A 347 -3.13 -36.06 -23.33
C SER A 347 -2.15 -35.35 -24.28
N ALA A 348 -0.93 -35.90 -24.45
CA ALA A 348 0.09 -35.36 -25.38
C ALA A 348 -0.34 -35.36 -26.84
N HIS A 349 -1.39 -36.11 -27.14
CA HIS A 349 -1.77 -36.44 -28.49
C HIS A 349 -2.98 -35.57 -28.77
N GLY A 350 -2.75 -34.49 -29.50
CA GLY A 350 -3.77 -33.61 -30.04
C GLY A 350 -4.68 -34.37 -31.00
N THR A 351 -5.56 -35.20 -30.47
CA THR A 351 -6.65 -35.80 -31.23
C THR A 351 -7.94 -35.22 -30.70
N SER A 352 -8.48 -34.31 -31.50
CA SER A 352 -9.80 -33.67 -31.43
C SER A 352 -11.00 -34.66 -31.31
N ASP A 353 -10.77 -35.98 -31.27
CA ASP A 353 -11.80 -36.98 -31.55
C ASP A 353 -12.07 -37.97 -30.41
N ILE A 354 -11.64 -37.66 -29.17
CA ILE A 354 -12.15 -38.41 -28.01
C ILE A 354 -13.40 -37.68 -27.51
N VAL A 355 -14.57 -38.29 -27.78
CA VAL A 355 -15.86 -37.95 -27.17
C VAL A 355 -15.65 -37.60 -25.69
N THR A 356 -15.75 -36.31 -25.37
CA THR A 356 -15.55 -35.81 -24.00
C THR A 356 -16.63 -36.43 -23.11
N PRO A 357 -16.27 -37.18 -22.05
CA PRO A 357 -17.26 -37.73 -21.14
C PRO A 357 -17.99 -36.58 -20.42
N PRO A 358 -19.29 -36.73 -20.12
CA PRO A 358 -20.17 -35.66 -19.64
C PRO A 358 -19.81 -35.09 -18.25
N TRP A 359 -18.80 -35.63 -17.59
CA TRP A 359 -18.37 -35.27 -16.23
C TRP A 359 -17.08 -34.42 -16.20
N ARG A 360 -16.45 -34.11 -17.34
CA ARG A 360 -15.23 -33.26 -17.31
C ARG A 360 -15.61 -31.84 -16.92
N VAL A 361 -15.10 -31.39 -15.78
CA VAL A 361 -15.02 -29.97 -15.42
C VAL A 361 -14.17 -29.28 -16.49
N ASN A 362 -14.70 -28.19 -17.06
CA ASN A 362 -13.96 -27.35 -17.99
C ASN A 362 -12.93 -26.54 -17.19
N ILE A 363 -11.73 -27.10 -17.03
CA ILE A 363 -10.65 -26.45 -16.27
C ILE A 363 -9.82 -25.60 -17.24
N SER A 364 -9.55 -24.36 -16.85
CA SER A 364 -8.74 -23.44 -17.66
C SER A 364 -7.27 -23.54 -17.28
N GLU A 365 -6.37 -23.59 -18.26
CA GLU A 365 -4.91 -23.60 -18.03
C GLU A 365 -4.37 -22.17 -18.09
N LEU A 366 -3.75 -21.69 -17.01
CA LEU A 366 -2.96 -20.46 -17.03
C LEU A 366 -1.58 -20.77 -17.63
N ALA A 367 -1.44 -20.54 -18.93
CA ALA A 367 -0.23 -20.87 -19.68
C ALA A 367 0.87 -19.81 -19.55
N VAL A 368 0.47 -18.54 -19.50
CA VAL A 368 1.41 -17.41 -19.38
C VAL A 368 0.91 -16.47 -18.29
N PHE A 369 1.81 -16.07 -17.39
CA PHE A 369 1.55 -15.02 -16.41
C PHE A 369 2.76 -14.09 -16.33
N ALA A 370 2.84 -13.22 -17.33
CA ALA A 370 3.91 -12.29 -17.58
C ALA A 370 3.63 -10.93 -16.95
N ILE A 371 4.03 -10.81 -15.69
CA ILE A 371 4.02 -9.55 -14.95
C ILE A 371 5.44 -9.17 -14.60
N ASP A 372 5.78 -7.91 -14.85
CA ASP A 372 7.08 -7.34 -14.53
C ASP A 372 7.33 -7.27 -13.02
N GLN A 373 8.60 -7.18 -12.60
CA GLN A 373 8.94 -7.20 -11.18
C GLN A 373 8.26 -6.06 -10.41
N THR A 374 8.20 -4.87 -11.02
CA THR A 374 7.50 -3.68 -10.52
C THR A 374 6.01 -3.94 -10.30
N GLY A 375 5.34 -4.60 -11.24
CA GLY A 375 3.94 -4.99 -11.13
C GLY A 375 3.68 -6.00 -10.03
N TRP A 376 4.59 -6.97 -9.82
CA TRP A 376 4.51 -7.87 -8.67
C TRP A 376 4.58 -7.13 -7.33
N MET A 377 5.45 -6.13 -7.21
CA MET A 377 5.63 -5.34 -5.97
C MET A 377 4.51 -4.31 -5.74
N ASN A 378 3.84 -3.90 -6.81
CA ASN A 378 2.79 -2.88 -6.79
C ASN A 378 1.39 -3.50 -6.93
N GLY A 379 1.23 -4.81 -6.71
CA GLY A 379 -0.08 -5.47 -6.69
C GLY A 379 -0.79 -5.58 -8.05
N VAL A 380 -0.09 -5.38 -9.16
CA VAL A 380 -0.63 -5.63 -10.52
C VAL A 380 -0.95 -7.11 -10.68
N ALA A 381 -0.12 -7.99 -10.13
CA ALA A 381 -0.39 -9.43 -10.08
C ALA A 381 -1.70 -9.78 -9.40
N GLU A 382 -2.06 -9.06 -8.33
CA GLU A 382 -3.35 -9.24 -7.67
C GLU A 382 -4.50 -8.84 -8.59
N GLN A 383 -4.42 -7.68 -9.24
CA GLN A 383 -5.48 -7.19 -10.13
C GLN A 383 -5.72 -8.14 -11.31
N PHE A 384 -4.65 -8.65 -11.92
CA PHE A 384 -4.72 -9.66 -12.97
C PHE A 384 -5.37 -10.94 -12.49
N TRP A 385 -4.95 -11.44 -11.32
CA TRP A 385 -5.50 -12.65 -10.75
C TRP A 385 -6.97 -12.52 -10.39
N GLU A 386 -7.39 -11.42 -9.77
CA GLU A 386 -8.80 -11.13 -9.50
C GLU A 386 -9.64 -11.11 -10.78
N ARG A 387 -9.13 -10.49 -11.84
CA ARG A 387 -9.82 -10.45 -13.13
C ARG A 387 -9.95 -11.85 -13.75
N ILE A 388 -8.89 -12.66 -13.72
CA ILE A 388 -8.89 -14.05 -14.20
C ILE A 388 -9.91 -14.88 -13.42
N ARG A 389 -9.92 -14.77 -12.08
CA ARG A 389 -10.88 -15.51 -11.22
C ARG A 389 -12.33 -15.11 -11.45
N ALA A 390 -12.58 -13.86 -11.83
CA ALA A 390 -13.92 -13.40 -12.17
C ALA A 390 -14.46 -14.07 -13.44
N ASP A 391 -13.59 -14.40 -14.41
CA ASP A 391 -13.99 -15.03 -15.68
C ASP A 391 -13.87 -16.57 -15.64
N HIS A 392 -12.94 -17.11 -14.85
CA HIS A 392 -12.63 -18.55 -14.79
C HIS A 392 -12.82 -19.10 -13.37
N ALA A 393 -13.88 -19.90 -13.19
CA ALA A 393 -14.19 -20.53 -11.89
C ALA A 393 -13.15 -21.58 -11.44
N THR A 394 -12.49 -22.26 -12.40
CA THR A 394 -11.41 -23.21 -12.12
C THR A 394 -10.22 -22.94 -13.03
N VAL A 395 -9.04 -22.82 -12.43
CA VAL A 395 -7.79 -22.52 -13.13
C VAL A 395 -6.69 -23.43 -12.59
N TRP A 396 -5.86 -23.97 -13.47
CA TRP A 396 -4.65 -24.68 -13.10
C TRP A 396 -3.43 -24.12 -13.84
N GLY A 397 -2.25 -24.33 -13.27
CA GLY A 397 -0.99 -23.95 -13.87
C GLY A 397 0.16 -24.72 -13.24
N TRP A 398 1.38 -24.47 -13.71
CA TRP A 398 2.57 -25.05 -13.14
C TRP A 398 3.67 -24.01 -13.01
N LEU A 399 4.52 -24.19 -12.00
CA LEU A 399 5.71 -23.38 -11.77
C LEU A 399 6.92 -24.29 -11.51
N GLY A 400 8.11 -23.77 -11.79
CA GLY A 400 9.35 -24.41 -11.37
C GLY A 400 9.47 -24.42 -9.85
N ASP A 401 10.09 -25.48 -9.30
CA ASP A 401 10.32 -25.63 -7.86
C ASP A 401 11.18 -24.50 -7.25
N SER A 402 11.99 -23.82 -8.07
CA SER A 402 12.84 -22.71 -7.69
C SER A 402 12.24 -21.32 -7.97
N ASP A 403 10.98 -21.23 -8.41
CA ASP A 403 10.37 -19.94 -8.71
C ASP A 403 10.16 -19.12 -7.42
N ARG A 404 10.65 -17.87 -7.44
CA ARG A 404 10.56 -16.94 -6.31
C ARG A 404 9.13 -16.53 -5.97
N ARG A 405 8.20 -16.68 -6.92
CA ARG A 405 6.77 -16.31 -6.82
C ARG A 405 5.92 -17.42 -6.24
N LEU A 406 6.47 -18.61 -6.03
CA LEU A 406 5.74 -19.79 -5.53
C LEU A 406 4.95 -19.53 -4.23
N PRO A 407 5.47 -18.82 -3.21
CA PRO A 407 4.69 -18.54 -1.99
C PRO A 407 3.40 -17.75 -2.26
N TRP A 408 3.44 -16.82 -3.23
CA TRP A 408 2.28 -16.01 -3.61
C TRP A 408 1.19 -16.89 -4.26
N TRP A 409 1.59 -17.82 -5.13
CA TRP A 409 0.69 -18.77 -5.78
C TRP A 409 0.11 -19.79 -4.79
N LEU A 410 0.92 -20.31 -3.88
CA LEU A 410 0.47 -21.26 -2.86
C LEU A 410 -0.64 -20.67 -1.98
N ALA A 411 -0.48 -19.42 -1.54
CA ALA A 411 -1.47 -18.71 -0.74
C ALA A 411 -2.83 -18.52 -1.46
N ARG A 412 -2.83 -18.56 -2.81
CA ARG A 412 -4.02 -18.37 -3.65
C ARG A 412 -4.55 -19.66 -4.27
N SER A 413 -3.85 -20.77 -4.07
CA SER A 413 -4.25 -22.09 -4.58
C SER A 413 -5.19 -22.79 -3.62
N GLY A 414 -6.14 -23.56 -4.16
CA GLY A 414 -6.93 -24.52 -3.37
C GLY A 414 -6.16 -25.82 -3.08
N GLY A 415 -5.09 -26.08 -3.83
CA GLY A 415 -4.18 -27.18 -3.61
C GLY A 415 -2.97 -27.16 -4.53
N SER A 416 -1.97 -27.96 -4.20
CA SER A 416 -0.74 -28.11 -4.99
C SER A 416 -0.28 -29.57 -5.04
N LEU A 417 0.39 -29.94 -6.14
CA LEU A 417 0.99 -31.24 -6.36
C LEU A 417 2.41 -31.05 -6.92
N ARG A 418 3.41 -31.49 -6.16
CA ARG A 418 4.81 -31.46 -6.59
C ARG A 418 5.19 -32.76 -7.29
N ARG A 419 5.68 -32.65 -8.53
CA ARG A 419 6.29 -33.76 -9.27
C ARG A 419 7.79 -33.61 -9.29
N VAL A 420 8.45 -34.28 -8.34
CA VAL A 420 9.91 -34.19 -8.13
C VAL A 420 10.70 -34.59 -9.37
N GLN A 421 10.23 -35.58 -10.14
CA GLN A 421 10.91 -36.04 -11.36
C GLN A 421 10.93 -35.00 -12.49
N GLU A 422 9.93 -34.11 -12.52
CA GLU A 422 9.78 -33.08 -13.55
C GLU A 422 10.30 -31.71 -13.08
N GLY A 423 10.63 -31.57 -11.79
CA GLY A 423 11.01 -30.28 -11.19
C GLY A 423 9.88 -29.24 -11.17
N ARG A 424 8.63 -29.70 -11.27
CA ARG A 424 7.44 -28.83 -11.42
C ARG A 424 6.48 -28.98 -10.25
N ILE A 425 5.86 -27.87 -9.88
CA ILE A 425 4.75 -27.81 -8.93
C ILE A 425 3.50 -27.39 -9.70
N TYR A 426 2.51 -28.26 -9.68
CA TYR A 426 1.19 -28.00 -10.24
C TYR A 426 0.32 -27.37 -9.17
N LEU A 427 -0.38 -26.31 -9.51
CA LEU A 427 -1.27 -25.57 -8.62
C LEU A 427 -2.64 -25.45 -9.28
N TRP A 428 -3.69 -25.46 -8.48
CA TRP A 428 -5.05 -25.22 -8.96
C TRP A 428 -5.84 -24.34 -8.00
N TYR A 429 -6.82 -23.66 -8.57
CA TYR A 429 -7.80 -22.83 -7.89
C TYR A 429 -9.22 -23.28 -8.30
N GLY A 430 -10.15 -23.15 -7.35
CA GLY A 430 -11.54 -23.58 -7.52
C GLY A 430 -11.77 -25.03 -7.11
N VAL A 431 -13.05 -25.40 -7.02
CA VAL A 431 -13.46 -26.77 -6.66
C VAL A 431 -13.26 -27.67 -7.88
N VAL A 432 -12.24 -28.52 -7.82
CA VAL A 432 -12.08 -29.63 -8.75
C VAL A 432 -12.91 -30.78 -8.16
N ALA A 433 -14.13 -30.96 -8.67
CA ALA A 433 -15.04 -32.02 -8.24
C ALA A 433 -14.57 -33.40 -8.69
#